data_AF-A0A820NBX3-F1
#
_entry.id   AF-A0A820NBX3-F1
#
_cell.length_a   1.000
_cell.length_b   1.000
_cell.length_c   1.000
_cell.angle_alpha   90.00
_cell.angle_beta   90.00
_cell.angle_gamma   90.00
#
_symmetry.space_group_name_H-M   'P 1'
#
loop_
_entity.id
_entity.type
_entity.pdbx_description
1 polymer ?
#
loop_
_entity_poly.entity_id
_entity_poly.type
_entity_poly.pdbx_seq_one_letter_code
_entity_poly.pdbx_strand_id
1 'polypeptide(L)'
;QQFNQLIIIDQNQTDIYGLWMSSCLSDIQNEQRFHKKPIGPIGRYIHCTDPHWAYAVEKHLAPIMSAFICTDNHDEQILLEILASYSSDDYYPPVYVRAYSHNIPDISGTLKHIKQANVISIYDILKIDNITVECALIDFKQIEATILLENLDEVKQIRESERLNWKKIDRKVKQVVEAW
;
A
#
# COMPACT_ATOMS: atom_id res chain seq x y z
N GLN A 1 2.43 0.83 -24.12
CA GLN A 1 1.04 0.37 -23.87
C GLN A 1 1.11 -0.98 -23.19
N GLN A 2 0.90 -1.03 -21.87
CA GLN A 2 0.48 -2.20 -21.08
C GLN A 2 0.90 -1.94 -19.63
N PHE A 3 -0.02 -1.52 -18.76
CA PHE A 3 0.03 -1.75 -17.31
C PHE A 3 -1.39 -1.52 -16.78
N ASN A 4 -2.23 -2.54 -16.95
CA ASN A 4 -3.49 -2.71 -16.23
C ASN A 4 -3.33 -3.99 -15.38
N GLN A 5 -2.43 -3.95 -14.38
CA GLN A 5 -2.12 -5.14 -13.57
C GLN A 5 -2.95 -5.24 -12.29
N LEU A 6 -3.73 -4.22 -11.94
CA LEU A 6 -4.54 -4.25 -10.72
C LEU A 6 -5.93 -4.90 -10.85
N ILE A 7 -6.35 -5.34 -12.05
CA ILE A 7 -7.74 -5.78 -12.22
C ILE A 7 -8.05 -7.12 -11.53
N ILE A 8 -7.11 -8.06 -11.40
CA ILE A 8 -7.27 -9.21 -10.49
C ILE A 8 -5.85 -9.65 -10.13
N ILE A 9 -5.34 -9.28 -8.94
CA ILE A 9 -4.19 -9.98 -8.38
C ILE A 9 -4.74 -11.33 -7.92
N ASP A 10 -4.68 -12.32 -8.82
CA ASP A 10 -4.70 -13.71 -8.41
C ASP A 10 -3.55 -13.87 -7.41
N GLN A 11 -3.82 -14.44 -6.23
CA GLN A 11 -2.80 -14.67 -5.19
C GLN A 11 -1.60 -15.47 -5.73
N ASN A 12 -1.75 -16.11 -6.89
CA ASN A 12 -0.74 -16.86 -7.61
C ASN A 12 0.15 -16.04 -8.57
N GLN A 13 -0.12 -14.74 -8.83
CA GLN A 13 0.71 -13.90 -9.71
C GLN A 13 1.73 -13.05 -8.95
N THR A 14 2.54 -13.68 -8.10
CA THR A 14 3.60 -13.00 -7.33
C THR A 14 4.78 -12.54 -8.18
N ASP A 15 4.93 -13.10 -9.39
CA ASP A 15 6.02 -12.77 -10.32
C ASP A 15 5.96 -11.36 -10.89
N ILE A 16 4.84 -10.63 -10.71
CA ILE A 16 4.72 -9.21 -11.07
C ILE A 16 5.71 -8.34 -10.30
N TYR A 17 6.17 -8.78 -9.13
CA TYR A 17 7.19 -8.10 -8.32
C TYR A 17 8.62 -8.53 -8.68
N GLY A 18 8.77 -9.40 -9.67
CA GLY A 18 10.02 -10.00 -10.12
C GLY A 18 9.84 -11.51 -10.33
N LEU A 19 10.39 -12.05 -11.42
CA LEU A 19 10.30 -13.48 -11.76
C LEU A 19 10.86 -14.43 -10.67
N TRP A 20 11.67 -13.88 -9.76
CA TRP A 20 12.27 -14.60 -8.63
C TRP A 20 11.38 -14.64 -7.38
N MET A 21 10.31 -13.84 -7.32
CA MET A 21 9.52 -13.62 -6.11
C MET A 21 8.87 -14.91 -5.61
N SER A 22 8.34 -15.74 -6.51
CA SER A 22 7.69 -17.00 -6.12
C SER A 22 8.67 -17.97 -5.44
N SER A 23 9.89 -18.11 -5.95
CA SER A 23 10.93 -18.93 -5.33
C SER A 23 11.38 -18.35 -4.00
N CYS A 24 11.56 -17.03 -3.92
CA CYS A 24 11.91 -16.33 -2.68
C CYS A 24 10.85 -16.54 -1.59
N LEU A 25 9.56 -16.46 -1.93
CA LEU A 25 8.46 -16.73 -0.99
C LEU A 25 8.48 -18.17 -0.47
N SER A 26 8.85 -19.14 -1.31
CA SER A 26 9.03 -20.53 -0.89
C SER A 26 10.16 -20.65 0.15
N ASP A 27 11.30 -20.01 -0.09
CA ASP A 27 12.43 -20.04 0.85
C ASP A 27 12.11 -19.33 2.17
N ILE A 28 11.45 -18.18 2.11
CA ILE A 28 10.93 -17.48 3.29
C ILE A 28 10.00 -18.42 4.09
N GLN A 29 9.12 -19.17 3.41
CA GLN A 29 8.20 -20.09 4.08
C GLN A 29 8.91 -21.29 4.70
N ASN A 30 10.01 -21.77 4.11
CA ASN A 30 10.77 -22.91 4.61
C ASN A 30 11.80 -22.55 5.69
N GLU A 31 12.22 -21.28 5.79
CA GLU A 31 13.21 -20.81 6.77
C GLU A 31 12.74 -20.94 8.23
N GLN A 32 13.45 -21.67 9.07
CA GLN A 32 13.04 -21.93 10.47
C GLN A 32 13.60 -20.92 11.48
N ARG A 33 14.52 -20.04 11.06
CA ARG A 33 15.19 -19.07 11.96
C ARG A 33 14.32 -17.87 12.37
N PHE A 34 13.21 -17.63 11.67
CA PHE A 34 12.30 -16.52 11.97
C PHE A 34 11.59 -16.74 13.31
N HIS A 35 11.53 -15.70 14.15
CA HIS A 35 10.59 -15.63 15.26
C HIS A 35 9.15 -15.58 14.73
N LYS A 36 8.90 -14.75 13.72
CA LYS A 36 7.63 -14.68 12.99
C LYS A 36 7.87 -14.51 11.49
N LYS A 37 7.11 -15.26 10.69
CA LYS A 37 7.21 -15.21 9.24
C LYS A 37 6.85 -13.82 8.71
N PRO A 38 7.70 -13.19 7.88
CA PRO A 38 7.42 -11.86 7.35
C PRO A 38 6.15 -11.84 6.50
N ILE A 39 5.43 -10.72 6.56
CA ILE A 39 4.24 -10.47 5.75
C ILE A 39 4.68 -9.72 4.49
N GLY A 40 4.63 -10.37 3.34
CA GLY A 40 4.87 -9.70 2.07
C GLY A 40 4.85 -10.62 0.85
N PRO A 41 5.03 -10.07 -0.36
CA PRO A 41 5.02 -8.64 -0.67
C PRO A 41 3.69 -7.99 -0.24
N ILE A 42 3.64 -6.68 0.01
CA ILE A 42 2.43 -6.03 0.54
C ILE A 42 1.26 -6.09 -0.46
N GLY A 43 1.53 -5.98 -1.76
CA GLY A 43 0.48 -5.85 -2.77
C GLY A 43 -0.40 -7.08 -2.97
N ARG A 44 0.05 -8.29 -2.61
CA ARG A 44 -0.78 -9.53 -2.63
C ARG A 44 -1.95 -9.52 -1.63
N TYR A 45 -2.00 -8.54 -0.73
CA TYR A 45 -3.10 -8.37 0.23
C TYR A 45 -4.03 -7.22 -0.15
N ILE A 46 -3.83 -6.56 -1.29
CA ILE A 46 -4.55 -5.35 -1.70
C ILE A 46 -5.39 -5.64 -2.94
N HIS A 47 -6.66 -5.26 -2.90
CA HIS A 47 -7.59 -5.42 -4.01
C HIS A 47 -8.30 -4.10 -4.30
N CYS A 48 -8.16 -3.57 -5.52
CA CYS A 48 -8.88 -2.38 -5.95
C CYS A 48 -10.32 -2.75 -6.34
N THR A 49 -11.31 -2.22 -5.64
CA THR A 49 -12.73 -2.53 -5.90
C THR A 49 -13.33 -1.67 -7.01
N ASP A 50 -12.64 -0.60 -7.41
CA ASP A 50 -13.05 0.29 -8.49
C ASP A 50 -11.98 0.38 -9.58
N PRO A 51 -12.18 -0.27 -10.75
CA PRO A 51 -11.22 -0.24 -11.86
C PRO A 51 -10.99 1.16 -12.44
N HIS A 52 -11.92 2.09 -12.27
CA HIS A 52 -11.79 3.47 -12.75
C HIS A 52 -10.57 4.17 -12.14
N TRP A 53 -10.29 3.88 -10.87
CA TRP A 53 -9.19 4.47 -10.10
C TRP A 53 -7.92 3.61 -10.07
N ALA A 54 -7.94 2.43 -10.70
CA ALA A 54 -6.87 1.44 -10.59
C ALA A 54 -5.49 2.04 -10.85
N TYR A 55 -5.32 2.78 -11.96
CA TYR A 55 -4.03 3.39 -12.29
C TYR A 55 -3.52 4.38 -11.23
N ALA A 56 -4.41 5.23 -10.70
CA ALA A 56 -4.05 6.19 -9.66
C ALA A 56 -3.63 5.50 -8.35
N VAL A 57 -4.36 4.45 -7.97
CA VAL A 57 -4.04 3.60 -6.82
C VAL A 57 -2.70 2.90 -7.03
N GLU A 58 -2.48 2.29 -8.20
CA GLU A 58 -1.23 1.61 -8.55
C GLU A 58 -0.05 2.55 -8.39
N LYS A 59 -0.14 3.74 -8.98
CA LYS A 59 0.93 4.73 -8.94
C LYS A 59 1.25 5.19 -7.51
N HIS A 60 0.24 5.44 -6.68
CA HIS A 60 0.45 5.87 -5.29
C HIS A 60 1.10 4.79 -4.42
N LEU A 61 0.65 3.55 -4.62
CA LEU A 61 1.06 2.40 -3.82
C LEU A 61 2.31 1.69 -4.36
N ALA A 62 2.67 1.83 -5.64
CA ALA A 62 3.81 1.17 -6.26
C ALA A 62 5.08 1.13 -5.40
N PRO A 63 5.51 2.23 -4.72
CA PRO A 63 6.73 2.20 -3.91
C PRO A 63 6.68 1.29 -2.68
N ILE A 64 5.50 0.81 -2.25
CA ILE A 64 5.33 -0.12 -1.11
C ILE A 64 4.87 -1.51 -1.55
N MET A 65 4.42 -1.69 -2.80
CA MET A 65 3.75 -2.92 -3.23
C MET A 65 4.64 -4.16 -3.13
N SER A 66 5.94 -4.05 -3.43
CA SER A 66 6.91 -5.14 -3.33
C SER A 66 7.37 -5.40 -1.89
N ALA A 67 7.12 -4.48 -0.96
CA ALA A 67 7.76 -4.48 0.35
C ALA A 67 7.26 -5.59 1.28
N PHE A 68 8.06 -5.90 2.30
CA PHE A 68 7.78 -6.89 3.34
C PHE A 68 7.71 -6.25 4.73
N ILE A 69 7.05 -6.92 5.67
CA ILE A 69 6.92 -6.50 7.06
C ILE A 69 7.44 -7.59 8.01
N CYS A 70 8.48 -7.28 8.77
CA CYS A 70 9.04 -8.10 9.85
C CYS A 70 8.62 -7.57 11.22
N THR A 71 8.59 -8.43 12.24
CA THR A 71 8.25 -7.97 13.61
C THR A 71 9.40 -7.37 14.39
N ASP A 72 10.63 -7.75 14.07
CA ASP A 72 11.83 -7.29 14.75
C ASP A 72 13.05 -7.28 13.80
N ASN A 73 14.17 -6.74 14.30
CA ASN A 73 15.40 -6.62 13.53
C ASN A 73 16.09 -7.98 13.26
N HIS A 74 15.80 -9.01 14.06
CA HIS A 74 16.36 -10.36 13.84
C HIS A 74 15.70 -10.99 12.62
N ASP A 75 14.37 -10.92 12.54
CA ASP A 75 13.60 -11.37 11.39
C ASP A 75 13.92 -10.53 10.15
N GLU A 76 14.13 -9.21 10.28
CA GLU A 76 14.60 -8.37 9.18
C GLU A 76 15.94 -8.86 8.59
N GLN A 77 16.92 -9.16 9.43
CA GLN A 77 18.23 -9.63 8.96
C GLN A 77 18.13 -10.94 8.19
N ILE A 78 17.37 -11.92 8.70
CA ILE A 78 17.16 -13.19 8.02
C ILE A 78 16.45 -12.97 6.67
N LEU A 79 15.44 -12.11 6.63
CA LEU A 79 14.74 -11.81 5.38
C LEU A 79 15.68 -11.13 4.36
N LEU A 80 16.50 -10.18 4.79
CA LEU A 80 17.47 -9.53 3.92
C LEU A 80 18.52 -10.52 3.37
N GLU A 81 18.98 -11.48 4.18
CA GLU A 81 19.85 -12.57 3.70
C GLU A 81 19.19 -13.39 2.58
N ILE A 82 17.91 -13.75 2.76
CA ILE A 82 17.16 -14.50 1.73
C ILE A 82 16.99 -13.63 0.49
N LEU A 83 16.52 -12.39 0.61
CA LEU A 83 16.33 -11.49 -0.52
C LEU A 83 17.63 -11.25 -1.30
N ALA A 84 18.77 -11.16 -0.60
CA ALA A 84 20.10 -11.02 -1.19
C ALA A 84 20.50 -12.19 -2.10
N SER A 85 19.96 -13.40 -1.87
CA SER A 85 20.23 -14.55 -2.74
C SER A 85 19.47 -14.54 -4.07
N TYR A 86 18.43 -13.71 -4.18
CA TYR A 86 17.54 -13.66 -5.35
C TYR A 86 17.71 -12.42 -6.21
N SER A 87 18.14 -11.31 -5.62
CA SER A 87 18.28 -10.05 -6.33
C SER A 87 19.68 -9.93 -6.95
N SER A 88 19.72 -9.50 -8.21
CA SER A 88 20.87 -8.82 -8.80
C SER A 88 20.98 -7.40 -8.23
N ASP A 89 22.21 -6.87 -8.13
CA ASP A 89 22.67 -5.71 -7.34
C ASP A 89 21.86 -4.39 -7.38
N ASP A 90 20.81 -4.27 -8.19
CA ASP A 90 20.16 -2.99 -8.51
C ASP A 90 18.79 -2.75 -7.84
N TYR A 91 18.12 -3.75 -7.25
CA TYR A 91 16.84 -3.51 -6.56
C TYR A 91 16.45 -4.61 -5.55
N TYR A 92 16.33 -4.21 -4.27
CA TYR A 92 15.75 -5.03 -3.21
C TYR A 92 14.39 -4.47 -2.78
N PRO A 93 13.38 -5.32 -2.52
CA PRO A 93 12.14 -4.84 -1.93
C PRO A 93 12.39 -4.18 -0.57
N PRO A 94 11.70 -3.09 -0.25
CA PRO A 94 11.78 -2.50 1.08
C PRO A 94 11.36 -3.50 2.16
N VAL A 95 12.01 -3.47 3.31
CA VAL A 95 11.60 -4.21 4.52
C VAL A 95 11.24 -3.20 5.61
N TYR A 96 10.07 -3.36 6.20
CA TYR A 96 9.62 -2.54 7.33
C TYR A 96 9.60 -3.36 8.61
N VAL A 97 10.18 -2.83 9.67
CA VAL A 97 10.11 -3.44 11.01
C VAL A 97 8.97 -2.81 11.80
N ARG A 98 7.93 -3.58 12.10
CA ARG A 98 6.85 -3.21 13.02
C ARG A 98 6.22 -4.45 13.64
N ALA A 99 5.77 -4.34 14.88
CA ALA A 99 4.92 -5.36 15.47
C ALA A 99 3.65 -5.58 14.62
N TYR A 100 3.24 -6.84 14.49
CA TYR A 100 2.00 -7.19 13.80
C TYR A 100 0.80 -6.61 14.52
N SER A 101 -0.09 -6.01 13.74
CA SER A 101 -1.26 -5.32 14.24
C SER A 101 -2.41 -6.30 14.43
N HIS A 102 -3.11 -6.15 15.55
CA HIS A 102 -4.32 -6.91 15.86
C HIS A 102 -5.60 -6.11 15.62
N ASN A 103 -5.48 -4.79 15.52
CA ASN A 103 -6.58 -3.87 15.27
C ASN A 103 -6.10 -2.77 14.32
N ILE A 104 -7.04 -2.22 13.56
CA ILE A 104 -6.85 -1.04 12.72
C ILE A 104 -6.93 0.21 13.63
N PRO A 105 -6.08 1.24 13.43
CA PRO A 105 -6.23 2.50 14.15
C PRO A 105 -7.60 3.15 13.90
N ASP A 106 -8.10 3.92 14.86
CA ASP A 106 -9.37 4.64 14.68
C ASP A 106 -9.19 5.78 13.66
N ILE A 107 -9.68 5.52 12.45
CA ILE A 107 -9.71 6.46 11.32
C ILE A 107 -11.12 7.02 11.07
N SER A 108 -12.10 6.73 11.94
CA SER A 108 -13.51 7.08 11.73
C SER A 108 -13.74 8.59 11.57
N GLY A 109 -12.95 9.42 12.27
CA GLY A 109 -12.96 10.87 12.13
C GLY A 109 -12.54 11.32 10.73
N THR A 110 -11.50 10.72 10.17
CA THR A 110 -11.01 11.02 8.82
C THR A 110 -12.02 10.59 7.76
N LEU A 111 -12.53 9.36 7.84
CA LEU A 111 -13.53 8.85 6.90
C LEU A 111 -14.82 9.67 6.94
N LYS A 112 -15.27 10.08 8.14
CA LYS A 112 -16.43 10.98 8.29
C LYS A 112 -16.19 12.31 7.60
N HIS A 113 -15.00 12.90 7.77
CA HIS A 113 -14.64 14.17 7.16
C HIS A 113 -14.61 14.08 5.62
N ILE A 114 -14.02 13.02 5.07
CA ILE A 114 -14.01 12.74 3.62
C ILE A 114 -15.43 12.58 3.07
N LYS A 115 -16.27 11.78 3.74
CA LYS A 115 -17.67 11.58 3.34
C LYS A 115 -18.48 12.87 3.38
N GLN A 116 -18.31 13.69 4.43
CA GLN A 116 -18.97 15.01 4.54
C GLN A 116 -18.53 15.96 3.43
N ALA A 117 -17.26 15.87 3.06
CA ALA A 117 -16.72 16.61 1.94
C ALA A 117 -17.10 16.01 0.58
N ASN A 118 -17.96 14.99 0.47
CA ASN A 118 -18.42 14.36 -0.78
C ASN A 118 -17.29 14.12 -1.79
N VAL A 119 -16.23 13.48 -1.31
CA VAL A 119 -15.09 12.96 -2.07
C VAL A 119 -14.80 11.54 -1.57
N ILE A 120 -14.02 10.77 -2.33
CA ILE A 120 -13.60 9.43 -1.94
C ILE A 120 -12.09 9.42 -1.67
N SER A 121 -11.66 8.50 -0.82
CA SER A 121 -10.26 8.18 -0.54
C SER A 121 -9.81 6.92 -1.26
N ILE A 122 -8.49 6.69 -1.31
CA ILE A 122 -7.95 5.38 -1.71
C ILE A 122 -8.50 4.28 -0.79
N TYR A 123 -8.61 4.54 0.52
CA TYR A 123 -9.14 3.55 1.46
C TYR A 123 -10.57 3.09 1.11
N ASP A 124 -11.42 4.00 0.62
CA ASP A 124 -12.81 3.68 0.25
C ASP A 124 -12.94 2.68 -0.92
N ILE A 125 -11.89 2.55 -1.74
CA ILE A 125 -11.89 1.70 -2.94
C ILE A 125 -10.90 0.53 -2.85
N LEU A 126 -10.42 0.22 -1.64
CA LEU A 126 -9.56 -0.93 -1.40
C LEU A 126 -10.25 -1.95 -0.49
N LYS A 127 -10.10 -3.23 -0.83
CA LYS A 127 -10.26 -4.35 0.08
C LYS A 127 -8.87 -4.86 0.46
N ILE A 128 -8.58 -4.94 1.75
CA ILE A 128 -7.27 -5.35 2.28
C ILE A 128 -7.43 -6.59 3.16
N ASP A 129 -6.77 -7.69 2.80
CA ASP A 129 -6.99 -9.01 3.42
C ASP A 129 -6.01 -9.32 4.56
N ASN A 130 -5.32 -8.30 5.09
CA ASN A 130 -4.41 -8.43 6.23
C ASN A 130 -4.34 -7.13 7.06
N ILE A 131 -4.68 -7.21 8.35
CA ILE A 131 -4.73 -6.07 9.27
C ILE A 131 -3.37 -5.36 9.39
N THR A 132 -2.26 -6.10 9.41
CA THR A 132 -0.93 -5.49 9.50
C THR A 132 -0.58 -4.72 8.23
N VAL A 133 -0.98 -5.23 7.06
CA VAL A 133 -0.83 -4.52 5.79
C VAL A 133 -1.69 -3.28 5.76
N GLU A 134 -2.95 -3.37 6.21
CA GLU A 134 -3.85 -2.23 6.28
C GLU A 134 -3.29 -1.11 7.17
N CYS A 135 -2.83 -1.45 8.37
CA CYS A 135 -2.14 -0.50 9.24
C CYS A 135 -0.89 0.09 8.57
N ALA A 136 -0.10 -0.71 7.84
CA ALA A 136 1.08 -0.21 7.15
C ALA A 136 0.73 0.78 6.03
N LEU A 137 -0.37 0.55 5.32
CA LEU A 137 -0.84 1.47 4.28
C LEU A 137 -1.37 2.77 4.89
N ILE A 138 -2.07 2.71 6.02
CA ILE A 138 -2.48 3.91 6.78
C ILE A 138 -1.24 4.69 7.22
N ASP A 139 -0.29 4.03 7.89
CA ASP A 139 0.89 4.68 8.46
C ASP A 139 1.83 5.28 7.39
N PHE A 140 2.13 4.52 6.33
CA PHE A 140 3.14 4.89 5.34
C PHE A 140 2.58 5.58 4.10
N LYS A 141 1.32 5.33 3.76
CA LYS A 141 0.68 5.82 2.53
C LYS A 141 -0.55 6.69 2.78
N GLN A 142 -1.04 6.79 4.03
CA GLN A 142 -2.17 7.63 4.41
C GLN A 142 -3.37 7.42 3.48
N ILE A 143 -3.66 6.15 3.18
CA ILE A 143 -4.68 5.80 2.19
C ILE A 143 -6.08 6.29 2.57
N GLU A 144 -6.34 6.45 3.88
CA GLU A 144 -7.58 7.00 4.46
C GLU A 144 -7.69 8.51 4.31
N ALA A 145 -6.58 9.21 4.04
CA ALA A 145 -6.53 10.66 3.86
C ALA A 145 -6.15 11.07 2.41
N THR A 146 -5.82 10.10 1.56
CA THR A 146 -5.46 10.33 0.15
C THR A 146 -6.72 10.30 -0.71
N ILE A 147 -7.18 11.46 -1.16
CA ILE A 147 -8.40 11.59 -1.96
C ILE A 147 -8.17 11.37 -3.45
N LEU A 148 -9.20 10.91 -4.15
CA LEU A 148 -9.23 10.70 -5.60
C LEU A 148 -10.18 11.71 -6.24
N LEU A 149 -9.73 12.34 -7.32
CA LEU A 149 -10.45 13.41 -8.04
C LEU A 149 -10.23 13.24 -9.54
N GLU A 150 -11.26 13.53 -10.33
CA GLU A 150 -11.22 13.31 -11.79
C GLU A 150 -10.30 14.31 -12.49
N ASN A 151 -10.20 15.52 -11.95
CA ASN A 151 -9.47 16.60 -12.60
C ASN A 151 -9.11 17.73 -11.63
N LEU A 152 -8.26 18.63 -12.14
CA LEU A 152 -7.78 19.81 -11.45
C LEU A 152 -8.88 20.83 -11.09
N ASP A 153 -10.01 20.84 -11.81
CA ASP A 153 -11.08 21.79 -11.54
C ASP A 153 -11.88 21.38 -10.30
N GLU A 154 -12.04 20.08 -10.04
CA GLU A 154 -12.60 19.59 -8.78
C GLU A 154 -11.75 20.02 -7.56
N VAL A 155 -10.43 20.04 -7.70
CA VAL A 155 -9.52 20.53 -6.64
C VAL A 155 -9.84 21.99 -6.30
N LYS A 156 -10.03 22.84 -7.32
CA LYS A 156 -10.37 24.26 -7.12
C LYS A 156 -11.72 24.40 -6.44
N GLN A 157 -12.74 23.67 -6.90
CA GLN A 157 -14.08 23.68 -6.30
C GLN A 157 -14.07 23.25 -4.84
N ILE A 158 -13.28 22.21 -4.48
CA ILE A 158 -13.13 21.78 -3.08
C ILE A 158 -12.47 22.86 -2.23
N ARG A 159 -11.44 23.54 -2.76
CA ARG A 159 -10.77 24.63 -2.07
C ARG A 159 -11.70 25.82 -1.84
N GLU A 160 -12.44 26.22 -2.86
CA GLU A 160 -13.37 27.38 -2.81
C GLU A 160 -14.59 27.13 -1.93
N SER A 161 -15.13 25.91 -1.93
CA SER A 161 -16.27 25.56 -1.08
C SER A 161 -15.92 25.38 0.39
N GLU A 162 -14.62 25.33 0.74
CA GLU A 162 -14.11 25.05 2.08
C GLU A 162 -14.68 23.78 2.73
N ARG A 163 -15.30 22.89 1.93
CA ARG A 163 -15.92 21.64 2.41
C ARG A 163 -14.91 20.64 2.97
N LEU A 164 -13.63 20.84 2.65
CA LEU A 164 -12.52 20.02 3.11
C LEU A 164 -11.50 20.88 3.86
N ASN A 165 -11.29 20.56 5.15
CA ASN A 165 -10.23 21.20 5.92
C ASN A 165 -8.86 20.57 5.57
N TRP A 166 -8.15 21.22 4.65
CA TRP A 166 -6.82 20.81 4.19
C TRP A 166 -5.77 20.71 5.30
N LYS A 167 -5.94 21.45 6.42
CA LYS A 167 -5.04 21.39 7.60
C LYS A 167 -5.35 20.22 8.54
N LYS A 168 -6.52 19.58 8.42
CA LYS A 168 -6.84 18.33 9.14
C LYS A 168 -6.44 17.08 8.35
N ILE A 169 -6.02 17.26 7.10
CA ILE A 169 -5.46 16.23 6.21
C ILE A 169 -3.91 16.32 6.25
N ASP A 170 -3.34 16.97 7.27
CA ASP A 170 -1.99 17.55 7.23
C ASP A 170 -0.86 16.59 7.65
N ARG A 171 -0.01 16.26 6.66
CA ARG A 171 1.44 16.60 6.58
C ARG A 171 2.12 15.99 5.34
N LYS A 172 1.42 15.11 4.62
CA LYS A 172 1.81 14.60 3.31
C LYS A 172 0.58 14.50 2.42
N VAL A 173 -0.08 15.63 2.15
CA VAL A 173 -0.93 15.70 0.95
C VAL A 173 0.01 15.52 -0.25
N LYS A 174 0.30 14.26 -0.60
CA LYS A 174 0.62 13.92 -1.99
C LYS A 174 -0.68 14.21 -2.71
N GLN A 175 -0.73 15.39 -3.30
CA GLN A 175 -1.75 15.69 -4.28
C GLN A 175 -1.67 14.55 -5.31
N VAL A 176 -2.64 13.65 -5.32
CA VAL A 176 -2.87 12.73 -6.45
C VAL A 176 -3.51 13.55 -7.57
N VAL A 177 -2.83 14.65 -7.89
CA VAL A 177 -3.02 15.53 -9.01
C VAL A 177 -1.82 15.37 -9.95
N GLU A 178 -0.71 14.80 -9.45
CA GLU A 178 0.45 14.49 -10.27
C GLU A 178 0.21 13.22 -11.12
N ALA A 179 -0.17 13.51 -12.37
CA ALA A 179 -0.29 12.67 -13.57
C ALA A 179 -1.70 12.20 -13.91
N TRP A 180 -2.48 13.17 -14.37
CA TRP A 180 -3.06 13.02 -15.70
C TRP A 180 -2.02 13.43 -16.74
#